data_AF-A0A0J8C8S2-F1
#
_entry.id   AF-A0A0J8C8S2-F1
#
_cell.length_a   1.000
_cell.length_b   1.000
_cell.length_c   1.000
_cell.angle_alpha   90.00
_cell.angle_beta   90.00
_cell.angle_gamma   90.00
#
_symmetry.space_group_name_H-M   'P 1'
#
loop_
_entity.id
_entity.type
_entity.pdbx_description
1 polymer ?
#
loop_
_entity_poly.entity_id
_entity_poly.type
_entity_poly.pdbx_seq_one_letter_code
_entity_poly.pdbx_strand_id
1 'polypeptide(L)'
;MPARPELTHPGDDAIAAAMSRTLTALTAVFWALGDGEHTLNLVAERIDDAFVTGRTDLSIGTEPIRLAVLDEDEFCALRGLLVFALEGSTMRSTVLVATTAAAPNPRACGWTVRDGWLHPMDTADLQRAVIPCPDASAVRREVYPAPVLPQFPDVEPDEENPHA
;
A
#
# COMPACT_ATOMS: atom_id res chain seq x y z
N MET A 1 -22.41 -26.03 -10.72
CA MET A 1 -21.45 -24.91 -10.71
C MET A 1 -21.74 -24.09 -9.46
N PRO A 2 -20.76 -23.81 -8.59
CA PRO A 2 -20.99 -22.88 -7.50
C PRO A 2 -21.23 -21.47 -8.09
N ALA A 3 -22.16 -20.72 -7.51
CA ALA A 3 -22.39 -19.33 -7.89
C ALA A 3 -21.11 -18.52 -7.60
N ARG A 4 -20.69 -17.68 -8.56
CA ARG A 4 -19.60 -16.73 -8.31
C ARG A 4 -20.04 -15.80 -7.17
N PRO A 5 -19.19 -15.51 -6.18
CA PRO A 5 -19.49 -14.48 -5.19
C PRO A 5 -19.80 -13.16 -5.91
N GLU A 6 -20.94 -12.57 -5.62
CA GLU A 6 -21.21 -11.20 -6.07
C GLU A 6 -20.24 -10.26 -5.35
N LEU A 7 -19.60 -9.38 -6.11
CA LEU A 7 -18.71 -8.39 -5.55
C LEU A 7 -19.56 -7.33 -4.83
N THR A 8 -19.32 -7.16 -3.53
CA THR A 8 -19.89 -6.05 -2.77
C THR A 8 -19.45 -4.74 -3.42
N HIS A 9 -20.42 -3.89 -3.77
CA HIS A 9 -20.12 -2.54 -4.22
C HIS A 9 -20.07 -1.62 -2.99
N PRO A 10 -18.92 -1.01 -2.69
CA PRO A 10 -18.83 -0.09 -1.57
C PRO A 10 -19.66 1.17 -1.84
N GLY A 11 -20.23 1.74 -0.78
CA GLY A 11 -20.94 3.02 -0.88
C GLY A 11 -19.98 4.19 -1.12
N ASP A 12 -20.47 5.26 -1.74
CA ASP A 12 -19.65 6.42 -2.11
C ASP A 12 -18.93 7.06 -0.92
N ASP A 13 -19.57 7.12 0.25
CA ASP A 13 -18.96 7.67 1.48
C ASP A 13 -17.77 6.81 1.97
N ALA A 14 -17.89 5.47 1.87
CA ALA A 14 -16.82 4.56 2.25
C ALA A 14 -15.63 4.69 1.30
N ILE A 15 -15.89 4.89 0.01
CA ILE A 15 -14.86 5.17 -0.99
C ILE A 15 -14.18 6.52 -0.71
N ALA A 16 -14.94 7.57 -0.42
CA ALA A 16 -14.40 8.89 -0.12
C ALA A 16 -13.48 8.87 1.12
N ALA A 17 -13.92 8.21 2.20
CA ALA A 17 -13.09 8.00 3.39
C ALA A 17 -11.82 7.18 3.05
N ALA A 18 -11.96 6.11 2.27
CA ALA A 18 -10.80 5.32 1.83
C ALA A 18 -9.82 6.13 0.95
N MET A 19 -10.31 7.05 0.12
CA MET A 19 -9.46 7.98 -0.66
C MET A 19 -8.65 8.90 0.26
N SER A 20 -9.27 9.47 1.29
CA SER A 20 -8.60 10.28 2.32
C SER A 20 -7.51 9.47 3.02
N ARG A 21 -7.87 8.29 3.56
CA ARG A 21 -6.94 7.36 4.20
C ARG A 21 -5.79 6.94 3.28
N THR A 22 -6.05 6.76 1.98
CA THR A 22 -5.01 6.41 1.00
C THR A 22 -3.99 7.52 0.83
N LEU A 23 -4.41 8.78 0.74
CA LEU A 23 -3.48 9.92 0.64
C LEU A 23 -2.61 10.03 1.87
N THR A 24 -3.21 9.87 3.05
CA THR A 24 -2.53 9.86 4.34
C THR A 24 -1.50 8.72 4.42
N ALA A 25 -1.91 7.50 4.05
CA ALA A 25 -1.06 6.32 4.06
C ALA A 25 0.13 6.47 3.10
N LEU A 26 -0.09 6.92 1.87
CA LEU A 26 0.99 7.15 0.91
C LEU A 26 1.96 8.23 1.39
N THR A 27 1.44 9.34 1.92
CA THR A 27 2.29 10.38 2.51
C THR A 27 3.17 9.82 3.63
N ALA A 28 2.59 9.05 4.55
CA ALA A 28 3.32 8.40 5.63
C ALA A 28 4.38 7.40 5.10
N VAL A 29 4.04 6.61 4.07
CA VAL A 29 4.99 5.71 3.41
C VAL A 29 6.16 6.49 2.82
N PHE A 30 5.92 7.57 2.09
CA PHE A 30 7.00 8.35 1.46
C PHE A 30 7.94 8.97 2.50
N TRP A 31 7.39 9.51 3.58
CA TRP A 31 8.17 10.01 4.72
C TRP A 31 9.00 8.90 5.37
N ALA A 32 8.41 7.72 5.54
CA ALA A 32 9.07 6.55 6.13
C ALA A 32 10.22 6.01 5.27
N LEU A 33 10.08 6.02 3.95
CA LEU A 33 11.10 5.54 3.03
C LEU A 33 12.29 6.49 2.91
N GLY A 34 12.04 7.80 3.07
CA GLY A 34 13.06 8.83 2.92
C GLY A 34 13.62 8.92 1.50
N ASP A 35 14.70 9.68 1.36
CA ASP A 35 15.30 10.00 0.06
C ASP A 35 15.77 8.76 -0.69
N GLY A 36 15.57 8.78 -2.02
CA GLY A 36 16.11 7.79 -2.94
C GLY A 36 15.10 7.25 -3.94
N GLU A 37 15.56 6.28 -4.72
CA GLU A 37 14.76 5.55 -5.69
C GLU A 37 14.18 4.28 -5.07
N HIS A 38 12.86 4.13 -5.20
CA HIS A 38 12.10 3.05 -4.63
C HIS A 38 11.13 2.47 -5.65
N THR A 39 10.86 1.18 -5.54
CA THR A 39 9.72 0.52 -6.19
C THR A 39 8.70 0.19 -5.12
N LEU A 40 7.45 0.58 -5.33
CA LEU A 40 6.32 0.05 -4.57
C LEU A 40 5.66 -1.07 -5.36
N ASN A 41 5.42 -2.20 -4.70
CA ASN A 41 4.65 -3.31 -5.23
C ASN A 41 3.48 -3.58 -4.29
N LEU A 42 2.27 -3.59 -4.83
CA LEU A 42 1.04 -3.91 -4.12
C LEU A 42 0.50 -5.22 -4.69
N VAL A 43 0.18 -6.17 -3.82
CA VAL A 43 -0.51 -7.40 -4.18
C VAL A 43 -1.75 -7.49 -3.30
N ALA A 44 -2.92 -7.65 -3.92
CA ALA A 44 -4.17 -7.84 -3.21
C ALA A 44 -4.88 -9.11 -3.70
N GLU A 45 -5.40 -9.88 -2.76
CA GLU A 45 -6.32 -10.98 -3.01
C GLU A 45 -7.74 -10.45 -2.87
N ARG A 46 -8.54 -10.56 -3.93
CA ARG A 46 -9.95 -10.16 -3.94
C ARG A 46 -10.80 -11.25 -3.30
N ILE A 47 -12.00 -10.88 -2.84
CA ILE A 47 -12.95 -11.81 -2.23
C ILE A 47 -13.42 -12.95 -3.16
N ASP A 48 -13.24 -12.77 -4.48
CA ASP A 48 -13.49 -13.77 -5.53
C ASP A 48 -12.27 -14.65 -5.85
N ASP A 49 -11.28 -14.69 -4.96
CA ASP A 49 -10.03 -15.45 -5.04
C ASP A 49 -9.10 -15.00 -6.20
N ALA A 50 -9.40 -13.88 -6.86
CA ALA A 50 -8.54 -13.30 -7.89
C ALA A 50 -7.43 -12.44 -7.27
N PHE A 51 -6.22 -12.53 -7.80
CA PHE A 51 -5.12 -11.65 -7.42
C PHE A 51 -5.05 -10.45 -8.37
N VAL A 52 -4.87 -9.27 -7.79
CA VAL A 52 -4.57 -8.03 -8.51
C VAL A 52 -3.27 -7.44 -8.00
N THR A 53 -2.50 -6.86 -8.91
CA THR A 53 -1.17 -6.33 -8.59
C THR A 53 -1.02 -4.93 -9.14
N GLY A 54 -0.36 -4.07 -8.36
CA GLY A 54 0.09 -2.75 -8.80
C GLY A 54 1.59 -2.62 -8.56
N ARG A 55 2.28 -1.91 -9.44
CA ARG A 55 3.69 -1.56 -9.28
C ARG A 55 3.84 -0.09 -9.66
N THR A 56 4.72 0.63 -8.99
CA THR A 56 5.16 1.95 -9.45
C THR A 56 6.58 2.20 -8.97
N ASP A 57 7.37 2.86 -9.81
CA ASP A 57 8.73 3.29 -9.52
C ASP A 57 8.74 4.81 -9.24
N LEU A 58 9.38 5.19 -8.13
CA LEU A 58 9.37 6.56 -7.59
C LEU A 58 10.77 6.98 -7.15
N SER A 59 11.03 8.29 -7.27
CA SER A 59 12.15 8.97 -6.65
C SER A 59 11.62 9.98 -5.62
N ILE A 60 12.08 9.84 -4.38
CA ILE A 60 11.73 10.70 -3.25
C ILE A 60 12.93 11.58 -2.93
N GLY A 61 12.68 12.89 -2.78
CA GLY A 61 13.56 13.80 -2.06
C GLY A 61 12.75 14.48 -0.96
N THR A 62 13.31 14.71 0.23
CA THR A 62 12.59 15.22 1.40
C THR A 62 12.87 16.69 1.72
N GLU A 63 13.84 17.33 1.05
CA GLU A 63 14.18 18.74 1.24
C GLU A 63 14.21 19.56 -0.08
N PRO A 64 13.10 20.25 -0.45
CA PRO A 64 11.72 20.01 -0.03
C PRO A 64 11.21 18.64 -0.50
N ILE A 65 10.06 18.20 0.04
CA ILE A 65 9.40 16.97 -0.45
C ILE A 65 9.15 17.10 -1.96
N ARG A 66 9.78 16.19 -2.70
CA ARG A 66 9.66 16.02 -4.14
C ARG A 66 9.42 14.55 -4.39
N LEU A 67 8.32 14.27 -5.07
CA LEU A 67 7.99 12.95 -5.56
C LEU A 67 8.04 13.02 -7.08
N ALA A 68 8.96 12.26 -7.68
CA ALA A 68 8.95 12.00 -9.11
C ALA A 68 8.47 10.57 -9.32
N VAL A 69 7.37 10.43 -10.03
CA VAL A 69 6.83 9.14 -10.47
C VAL A 69 7.32 8.89 -11.88
N LEU A 70 7.85 7.70 -12.15
CA LEU A 70 8.35 7.37 -13.49
C LEU A 70 7.21 7.15 -14.48
N ASP A 71 6.12 6.53 -14.03
CA ASP A 71 4.90 6.29 -14.81
C ASP A 71 3.65 6.67 -13.98
N GLU A 72 2.95 7.71 -14.42
CA GLU A 72 1.79 8.27 -13.74
C GLU A 72 0.58 7.32 -13.78
N ASP A 73 0.41 6.56 -14.85
CA ASP A 73 -0.69 5.61 -15.01
C ASP A 73 -0.50 4.42 -14.06
N GLU A 74 0.73 3.91 -13.94
CA GLU A 74 1.10 2.88 -12.98
C GLU A 74 0.86 3.33 -11.53
N PHE A 75 1.25 4.57 -11.22
CA PHE A 75 0.99 5.14 -9.90
C PHE A 75 -0.49 5.32 -9.61
N CYS A 76 -1.26 5.81 -10.58
CA CYS A 76 -2.71 5.95 -10.44
C CYS A 76 -3.39 4.59 -10.24
N ALA A 77 -2.95 3.55 -10.97
CA ALA A 77 -3.44 2.19 -10.80
C ALA A 77 -3.12 1.64 -9.40
N LEU A 78 -1.87 1.80 -8.93
CA LEU A 78 -1.48 1.39 -7.58
C LEU A 78 -2.27 2.13 -6.51
N ARG A 79 -2.44 3.45 -6.65
CA ARG A 79 -3.24 4.27 -5.73
C ARG A 79 -4.70 3.80 -5.71
N GLY A 80 -5.30 3.55 -6.86
CA GLY A 80 -6.67 3.04 -6.97
C GLY A 80 -6.84 1.69 -6.28
N LEU A 81 -5.89 0.76 -6.47
CA LEU A 81 -5.90 -0.53 -5.77
C LEU A 81 -5.76 -0.37 -4.26
N LEU A 82 -4.93 0.58 -3.79
CA LEU A 82 -4.78 0.86 -2.38
C LEU A 82 -6.07 1.42 -1.76
N VAL A 83 -6.83 2.25 -2.50
CA VAL A 83 -8.16 2.71 -2.05
C VAL A 83 -9.08 1.52 -1.77
N PHE A 84 -9.21 0.58 -2.69
CA PHE A 84 -10.05 -0.61 -2.50
C PHE A 84 -9.55 -1.49 -1.35
N ALA A 85 -8.23 -1.60 -1.17
CA ALA A 85 -7.65 -2.35 -0.08
C ALA A 85 -7.96 -1.73 1.28
N LEU A 86 -7.81 -0.41 1.43
CA LEU A 86 -8.13 0.30 2.68
C LEU A 86 -9.63 0.38 2.94
N GLU A 87 -10.47 0.38 1.89
CA GLU A 87 -11.92 0.26 2.03
C GLU A 87 -12.30 -1.12 2.60
N GLY A 88 -11.74 -2.20 2.04
CA GLY A 88 -11.75 -3.53 2.64
C GLY A 88 -12.95 -4.44 2.33
N SER A 89 -14.00 -3.95 1.65
CA SER A 89 -15.17 -4.80 1.29
C SER A 89 -14.89 -5.75 0.13
N THR A 90 -13.93 -5.41 -0.73
CA THR A 90 -13.62 -6.15 -1.96
C THR A 90 -12.32 -6.96 -1.91
N MET A 91 -11.51 -6.75 -0.88
CA MET A 91 -10.18 -7.35 -0.73
C MET A 91 -10.12 -8.21 0.53
N ARG A 92 -9.69 -9.46 0.39
CA ARG A 92 -9.48 -10.39 1.52
C ARG A 92 -8.13 -10.16 2.20
N SER A 93 -7.08 -9.93 1.40
CA SER A 93 -5.74 -9.67 1.91
C SER A 93 -5.03 -8.67 0.99
N THR A 94 -4.16 -7.84 1.56
CA THR A 94 -3.35 -6.90 0.77
C THR A 94 -2.00 -6.69 1.42
N VAL A 95 -0.96 -6.73 0.60
CA VAL A 95 0.44 -6.51 0.99
C VAL A 95 1.03 -5.42 0.10
N LEU A 96 1.59 -4.38 0.72
CA LEU A 96 2.40 -3.35 0.08
C LEU A 96 3.86 -3.58 0.45
N VAL A 97 4.73 -3.71 -0.53
CA VAL A 97 6.19 -3.86 -0.35
C VAL A 97 6.90 -2.70 -1.02
N ALA A 98 7.77 -2.03 -0.26
CA ALA A 98 8.70 -1.06 -0.79
C ALA A 98 10.08 -1.69 -0.92
N THR A 99 10.75 -1.45 -2.05
CA THR A 99 12.12 -1.90 -2.27
C THR A 99 12.99 -0.77 -2.77
N THR A 100 14.20 -0.63 -2.22
CA THR A 100 15.17 0.33 -2.76
C THR A 100 15.73 -0.16 -4.10
N ALA A 101 16.03 0.76 -5.02
CA ALA A 101 16.62 0.42 -6.32
C ALA A 101 18.12 0.07 -6.25
N ALA A 102 18.75 0.24 -5.08
CA ALA A 102 20.20 0.14 -4.91
C ALA A 102 20.74 -1.31 -5.01
N ALA A 103 21.18 -1.70 -6.20
CA ALA A 103 22.08 -2.84 -6.36
C ALA A 103 23.42 -2.57 -5.65
N PRO A 104 24.12 -3.60 -5.13
CA PRO A 104 23.83 -5.03 -5.27
C PRO A 104 22.91 -5.62 -4.19
N ASN A 105 22.52 -4.86 -3.16
CA ASN A 105 21.73 -5.35 -2.04
C ASN A 105 20.49 -4.46 -1.83
N PRO A 106 19.45 -4.60 -2.67
CA PRO A 106 18.21 -3.87 -2.50
C PRO A 106 17.59 -4.22 -1.14
N ARG A 107 17.09 -3.22 -0.43
CA ARG A 107 16.44 -3.38 0.88
C ARG A 107 14.94 -3.39 0.69
N ALA A 108 14.22 -4.19 1.48
CA ALA A 108 12.77 -4.32 1.41
C ALA A 108 12.13 -4.15 2.79
N CYS A 109 11.03 -3.40 2.83
CA CYS A 109 10.10 -3.37 3.96
C CYS A 109 8.68 -3.46 3.42
N GLY A 110 7.71 -3.78 4.26
CA GLY A 110 6.35 -4.01 3.81
C GLY A 110 5.30 -3.88 4.89
N TRP A 111 4.09 -3.66 4.43
CA TRP A 111 2.89 -3.46 5.23
C TRP A 111 1.77 -4.35 4.73
N THR A 112 0.94 -4.79 5.65
CA THR A 112 -0.33 -5.48 5.36
C THR A 112 -1.49 -4.53 5.66
N VAL A 113 -2.56 -4.58 4.89
CA VAL A 113 -3.79 -3.85 5.24
C VAL A 113 -4.56 -4.63 6.30
N ARG A 114 -4.89 -3.96 7.41
CA ARG A 114 -5.78 -4.46 8.48
C ARG A 114 -6.62 -3.29 9.00
N ASP A 115 -7.90 -3.53 9.27
CA ASP A 115 -8.81 -2.53 9.82
C ASP A 115 -8.80 -1.19 9.06
N GLY A 116 -8.58 -1.25 7.73
CA GLY A 116 -8.52 -0.07 6.88
C GLY A 116 -7.23 0.75 6.95
N TRP A 117 -6.16 0.20 7.52
CA TRP A 117 -4.86 0.86 7.66
C TRP A 117 -3.69 -0.03 7.23
N LEU A 118 -2.56 0.59 6.91
CA LEU A 118 -1.30 -0.13 6.69
C LEU A 118 -0.61 -0.43 8.02
N HIS A 119 -0.36 -1.71 8.28
CA HIS A 119 0.35 -2.18 9.46
C HIS A 119 1.67 -2.85 9.05
N PRO A 120 2.78 -2.63 9.78
CA PRO A 120 4.03 -3.34 9.50
C PRO A 120 3.81 -4.85 9.40
N MET A 121 4.39 -5.43 8.35
CA MET A 121 4.42 -6.87 8.16
C MET A 121 5.54 -7.48 9.02
N ASP A 122 5.33 -8.71 9.48
CA ASP A 122 6.41 -9.48 10.11
C ASP A 122 7.56 -9.69 9.11
N THR A 123 8.80 -9.54 9.57
CA THR A 123 9.97 -9.62 8.69
C THR A 123 10.23 -11.02 8.15
N ALA A 124 9.85 -12.08 8.88
CA ALA A 124 9.97 -13.45 8.39
C ALA A 124 8.92 -13.74 7.31
N ASP A 125 7.71 -13.21 7.46
CA ASP A 125 6.68 -13.30 6.42
C ASP A 125 7.10 -12.54 5.16
N LEU A 126 7.61 -11.31 5.33
CA LEU A 126 8.09 -10.50 4.22
C LEU A 126 9.30 -11.16 3.54
N GLN A 127 10.23 -11.73 4.31
CA GLN A 127 11.37 -12.47 3.76
C GLN A 127 10.90 -13.61 2.88
N ARG A 128 9.85 -14.36 3.28
CA ARG A 128 9.26 -15.40 2.44
C ARG A 128 8.65 -14.86 1.16
N ALA A 129 7.98 -13.71 1.22
CA ALA A 129 7.33 -13.09 0.07
C ALA A 129 8.32 -12.53 -0.97
N VAL A 130 9.51 -12.09 -0.55
CA VAL A 130 10.50 -11.47 -1.45
C VAL A 130 11.62 -12.42 -1.89
N ILE A 131 11.55 -13.70 -1.51
CA ILE A 131 12.47 -14.72 -2.01
C ILE A 131 12.31 -14.82 -3.53
N PRO A 132 13.41 -14.67 -4.30
CA PRO A 132 13.39 -14.96 -5.72
C PRO A 132 12.83 -16.36 -6.00
N CYS A 133 11.93 -16.47 -6.97
CA CYS A 133 11.54 -17.78 -7.48
C CYS A 133 12.79 -18.55 -7.93
N PRO A 134 12.82 -19.88 -7.77
CA PRO A 134 13.84 -20.71 -8.40
C PRO A 134 13.98 -20.32 -9.88
N ASP A 135 15.22 -20.22 -10.36
CA ASP A 135 15.58 -19.85 -11.73
C ASP A 135 15.29 -18.40 -12.16
N ALA A 136 14.69 -17.57 -11.31
CA ALA A 136 14.59 -16.14 -11.55
C ALA A 136 15.93 -15.45 -11.28
N SER A 137 16.45 -14.72 -12.27
CA SER A 137 17.60 -13.81 -12.11
C SER A 137 17.19 -12.55 -11.34
N ALA A 138 16.76 -12.71 -10.09
CA ALA A 138 16.41 -11.61 -9.20
C ALA A 138 17.40 -11.52 -8.04
N VAL A 139 17.79 -10.29 -7.72
CA VAL A 139 18.70 -9.99 -6.62
C VAL A 139 18.00 -10.31 -5.29
N ARG A 140 18.72 -10.93 -4.35
CA ARG A 140 18.22 -11.13 -2.99
C ARG A 140 18.03 -9.77 -2.32
N ARG A 141 16.89 -9.61 -1.66
CA ARG A 141 16.57 -8.39 -0.91
C ARG A 141 16.87 -8.58 0.56
N GLU A 142 17.48 -7.58 1.17
CA GLU A 142 17.63 -7.51 2.63
C GLU A 142 16.33 -6.97 3.24
N VAL A 143 15.63 -7.80 4.00
CA VAL A 143 14.40 -7.39 4.68
C VAL A 143 14.72 -6.65 5.97
N TYR A 144 14.03 -5.53 6.21
CA TYR A 144 14.08 -4.79 7.46
C TYR A 144 12.67 -4.47 7.98
N PRO A 145 12.49 -4.25 9.30
CA PRO A 145 11.20 -3.90 9.85
C PRO A 145 10.64 -2.63 9.21
N ALA A 146 9.38 -2.69 8.76
CA ALA A 146 8.71 -1.49 8.28
C ALA A 146 8.37 -0.56 9.46
N PRO A 147 8.52 0.75 9.30
CA PRO A 147 8.12 1.70 10.32
C PRO A 147 6.60 1.69 10.52
N VAL A 148 6.19 1.91 11.77
CA VAL A 148 4.78 2.11 12.12
C VAL A 148 4.35 3.45 11.52
N LEU A 149 3.32 3.42 10.68
CA LEU A 149 2.80 4.62 10.04
C LEU A 149 1.77 5.30 10.96
N PRO A 150 1.81 6.63 11.09
CA PRO A 150 0.78 7.35 11.81
C PRO A 150 -0.59 7.13 11.14
N GLN A 151 -1.58 6.77 11.96
CA GLN A 151 -2.97 6.66 11.55
C GLN A 151 -3.66 7.94 12.00
N PHE A 152 -4.20 8.70 11.05
CA PHE A 152 -4.97 9.89 11.36
C PHE A 152 -6.43 9.49 11.17
N PRO A 153 -7.18 9.21 12.26
CA PRO A 153 -8.59 8.88 12.12
C PRO A 153 -9.28 9.98 11.33
N ASP A 154 -10.21 9.59 10.46
CA ASP A 154 -11.07 10.56 9.78
C ASP A 154 -11.71 11.41 10.88
N VAL A 155 -11.38 12.70 10.90
CA VAL A 155 -12.03 13.64 11.81
C VAL A 155 -13.46 13.70 11.33
N GLU A 156 -14.36 12.99 12.01
CA GLU A 156 -15.77 13.28 11.87
C GLU A 156 -15.90 14.78 12.17
N PRO A 157 -16.46 15.59 11.26
CA PRO A 157 -16.73 16.97 11.59
C PRO A 157 -17.62 16.92 12.82
N ASP A 158 -17.09 17.35 13.97
CA ASP A 158 -17.88 17.59 15.17
C ASP A 158 -19.12 18.34 14.68
N GLU A 159 -20.29 17.71 14.80
CA GLU A 159 -21.55 18.42 14.63
C GLU A 159 -21.52 19.52 15.70
N GLU A 160 -21.10 20.70 15.27
CA GLU A 160 -21.10 21.94 16.03
C GLU A 160 -22.52 22.11 16.58
N ASN A 161 -22.72 21.72 17.83
CA ASN A 161 -24.00 21.84 18.51
C ASN A 161 -24.34 23.33 18.60
N PRO A 162 -25.31 23.86 17.83
CA PRO A 162 -25.58 25.30 17.81
C PRO A 162 -26.41 25.77 19.02
N HIS A 163 -26.64 24.91 20.01
CA HIS A 163 -27.49 25.19 21.16
C HIS A 163 -26.84 24.76 22.48
N ALA A 164 -25.96 25.63 23.00
CA ALA A 164 -25.62 25.72 24.42
C ALA A 164 -25.76 27.19 24.87
#